data_AF-A0A5P8AXZ9-F1
#
_entry.id   AF-A0A5P8AXZ9-F1
#
_cell.length_a   1.000
_cell.length_b   1.000
_cell.length_c   1.000
_cell.angle_alpha   90.00
_cell.angle_beta   90.00
_cell.angle_gamma   90.00
#
_symmetry.space_group_name_H-M   'P 1'
#
loop_
_entity.id
_entity.type
_entity.pdbx_description
1 polymer ?
#
loop_
_entity_poly.entity_id
_entity_poly.type
_entity_poly.pdbx_seq_one_letter_code
_entity_poly.pdbx_strand_id
1 'polypeptide(L)'
;PESCDILIGKYRDIGSGLYHFVIVDNDLKSVIWDSLGSSKAVSDGELESLRVFKIVDRSLVSDIRDRLALYREQFNSSKKNNLESLR
;
A
#
# COMPACT_ATOMS: atom_id res chain seq x y z
N PRO A 1 -10.18 -11.71 -7.27
CA PRO A 1 -10.50 -11.20 -5.91
C PRO A 1 -11.87 -10.54 -5.92
N GLU A 2 -12.59 -10.61 -4.80
CA GLU A 2 -13.85 -9.88 -4.62
C GLU A 2 -13.56 -8.43 -4.22
N SER A 3 -14.52 -7.52 -4.43
CA SER A 3 -14.37 -6.11 -4.08
C SER A 3 -14.05 -5.88 -2.59
N CYS A 4 -14.40 -6.84 -1.73
CA CYS A 4 -14.14 -6.82 -0.29
C CYS A 4 -12.79 -7.39 0.13
N ASP A 5 -12.04 -8.02 -0.77
CA ASP A 5 -10.78 -8.65 -0.39
C ASP A 5 -9.72 -7.58 -0.07
N ILE A 6 -8.82 -7.90 0.87
CA ILE A 6 -7.57 -7.16 1.06
C ILE A 6 -6.47 -7.91 0.32
N LEU A 7 -5.75 -7.19 -0.54
CA LEU A 7 -4.69 -7.73 -1.36
C LEU A 7 -3.35 -7.19 -0.89
N ILE A 8 -2.44 -8.08 -0.49
CA ILE A 8 -1.09 -7.72 -0.07
C ILE A 8 -0.10 -8.26 -1.10
N GLY A 9 0.48 -7.36 -1.88
CA GLY A 9 1.57 -7.65 -2.81
C GLY A 9 2.91 -7.63 -2.11
N LYS A 10 3.73 -8.66 -2.34
CA LYS A 10 5.14 -8.72 -1.96
C LYS A 10 5.98 -8.42 -3.18
N TYR A 11 6.53 -7.21 -3.22
CA TYR A 11 7.41 -6.75 -4.29
C TYR A 11 8.86 -6.92 -3.88
N ARG A 12 9.69 -7.44 -4.79
CA ARG A 12 11.14 -7.48 -4.63
C ARG A 12 11.76 -6.30 -5.37
N ASP A 13 12.51 -5.46 -4.66
CA ASP A 13 13.32 -4.43 -5.30
C ASP A 13 14.52 -5.10 -6.01
N ILE A 14 14.66 -4.85 -7.31
CA ILE A 14 15.72 -5.43 -8.14
C ILE A 14 17.08 -4.85 -7.76
N GLY A 15 17.13 -3.60 -7.29
CA GLY A 15 18.37 -2.91 -6.93
C GLY A 15 18.96 -3.38 -5.60
N SER A 16 18.13 -3.47 -4.56
CA SER A 16 18.57 -3.84 -3.20
C SER A 16 18.36 -5.32 -2.84
N GLY A 17 17.50 -6.04 -3.57
CA GLY A 17 17.06 -7.39 -3.23
C GLY A 17 16.12 -7.46 -2.01
N LEU A 18 15.76 -6.32 -1.41
CA LEU A 18 14.83 -6.24 -0.29
C LEU A 18 13.38 -6.40 -0.75
N TYR A 19 12.51 -6.68 0.23
CA TYR A 19 11.08 -6.86 0.00
C TYR A 19 10.26 -5.69 0.53
N HIS A 20 9.25 -5.32 -0.24
CA HIS A 20 8.27 -4.30 0.09
C HIS A 20 6.86 -4.89 0.06
N PHE A 21 6.08 -4.63 1.10
CA PHE A 21 4.70 -5.07 1.21
C PHE A 21 3.77 -3.91 0.92
N VAL A 22 2.86 -4.10 -0.03
CA VAL A 22 1.97 -3.07 -0.53
C VAL A 22 0.55 -3.59 -0.48
N ILE A 23 -0.37 -2.80 0.04
CA ILE A 23 -1.80 -3.09 -0.06
C ILE A 23 -2.28 -2.52 -1.39
N VAL A 24 -2.74 -3.40 -2.28
CA VAL A 24 -3.25 -3.04 -3.61
C VAL A 24 -4.77 -3.16 -3.64
N ASP A 25 -5.40 -2.36 -4.49
CA ASP A 25 -6.83 -2.45 -4.75
C ASP A 25 -7.14 -3.63 -5.67
N ASN A 26 -8.41 -3.96 -5.79
CA ASN A 26 -8.88 -5.12 -6.55
C ASN A 26 -8.66 -5.02 -8.06
N ASP A 27 -8.36 -3.82 -8.56
CA ASP A 27 -7.93 -3.61 -9.94
C ASP A 27 -6.49 -4.09 -10.19
N LEU A 28 -5.76 -4.50 -9.13
CA LEU A 28 -4.36 -4.93 -9.13
C LEU A 28 -3.36 -3.86 -9.61
N LYS A 29 -3.82 -2.62 -9.76
CA LYS A 29 -3.05 -1.50 -10.31
C LYS A 29 -2.93 -0.36 -9.32
N SER A 30 -3.99 -0.10 -8.57
CA SER A 30 -4.06 0.98 -7.60
C SER A 30 -3.44 0.55 -6.27
N VAL A 31 -2.56 1.38 -5.72
CA VAL A 31 -1.99 1.19 -4.39
C VAL A 31 -2.87 1.90 -3.38
N ILE A 32 -3.42 1.14 -2.42
CA ILE A 32 -4.16 1.68 -1.27
C ILE A 32 -3.14 2.17 -0.23
N TRP A 33 -2.17 1.34 0.11
CA TRP A 33 -1.17 1.67 1.13
C TRP A 33 0.21 1.09 0.81
N ASP A 34 1.23 1.88 1.11
CA ASP A 34 2.64 1.51 0.95
C ASP A 34 3.44 2.01 2.16
N SER A 35 4.15 1.08 2.79
CA SER A 35 5.01 1.32 3.95
C SER A 35 6.11 2.36 3.74
N LEU A 36 6.56 2.58 2.49
CA LEU A 36 7.60 3.55 2.16
C LEU A 36 7.03 4.94 1.82
N GLY A 37 5.70 5.04 1.68
CA GLY A 37 5.00 6.23 1.22
C GLY A 37 5.48 6.72 -0.15
N SER A 38 6.06 5.82 -0.95
CA SER A 38 6.54 6.14 -2.29
C SER A 38 6.25 4.90 -3.13
N SER A 39 5.24 5.01 -4.00
CA SER A 39 4.78 3.96 -4.93
C SER A 39 5.88 3.38 -5.84
N LYS A 40 7.13 3.86 -5.71
CA LYS A 40 8.35 3.29 -6.27
C LYS A 40 8.49 1.79 -6.04
N ALA A 41 8.05 1.27 -4.90
CA ALA A 41 8.07 -0.17 -4.65
C ALA A 41 7.28 -0.98 -5.69
N VAL A 42 6.25 -0.38 -6.30
CA VAL A 42 5.43 -1.00 -7.36
C VAL A 42 5.96 -0.70 -8.76
N SER A 43 6.61 0.46 -8.98
CA SER A 43 7.17 0.81 -10.30
C SER A 43 8.54 0.20 -10.56
N ASP A 44 9.34 0.02 -9.51
CA ASP A 44 10.75 -0.39 -9.60
C ASP A 44 10.95 -1.84 -9.12
N GLY A 45 9.92 -2.44 -8.52
CA GLY A 45 9.95 -3.79 -7.97
C GLY A 45 9.17 -4.80 -8.81
N GLU A 46 9.55 -6.07 -8.70
CA GLU A 46 8.82 -7.20 -9.31
C GLU A 46 7.85 -7.81 -8.30
N LEU A 47 6.58 -8.01 -8.70
CA LEU A 47 5.60 -8.70 -7.88
C LEU A 47 5.93 -10.19 -7.80
N GLU A 48 6.52 -10.62 -6.69
CA GLU A 48 6.91 -12.02 -6.48
C GLU A 48 5.73 -12.87 -5.99
N SER A 49 4.87 -12.30 -5.15
CA SER A 49 3.66 -12.99 -4.69
C SER A 49 2.55 -12.03 -4.27
N LEU A 50 1.31 -12.50 -4.42
CA LEU A 50 0.11 -11.80 -3.97
C LEU A 50 -0.63 -12.66 -2.94
N ARG A 51 -0.87 -12.12 -1.75
CA ARG A 51 -1.76 -12.76 -0.77
C ARG A 51 -3.11 -12.08 -0.76
N VAL A 52 -4.16 -12.90 -0.74
CA VAL A 52 -5.55 -12.46 -0.70
C VAL A 52 -6.12 -12.79 0.66
N PHE A 53 -6.51 -11.77 1.43
CA PHE A 53 -7.22 -11.92 2.68
C PHE A 53 -8.71 -11.73 2.41
N LYS A 54 -9.46 -12.83 2.55
CA LYS A 54 -10.91 -12.85 2.39
C LYS A 54 -11.57 -12.20 3.59
N ILE A 55 -12.27 -11.09 3.38
CA ILE A 55 -13.11 -10.49 4.41
C ILE A 55 -14.51 -11.10 4.32
N VAL A 56 -14.93 -11.76 5.39
CA VAL A 56 -16.24 -12.41 5.49
C VAL A 56 -17.35 -11.38 5.73
N ASP A 57 -17.09 -10.38 6.57
CA ASP A 57 -18.01 -9.27 6.80
C ASP A 57 -17.67 -8.07 5.92
N ARG A 58 -18.40 -7.95 4.81
CA ARG A 58 -18.17 -6.90 3.81
C ARG A 58 -18.47 -5.49 4.30
N SER A 59 -19.23 -5.33 5.39
CA SER A 59 -19.59 -4.02 5.94
C SER A 59 -18.36 -3.26 6.47
N LEU A 60 -17.35 -3.98 6.95
CA LEU A 60 -16.12 -3.40 7.52
C LEU A 60 -15.12 -2.90 6.47
N VAL A 61 -15.29 -3.28 5.20
CA VAL A 61 -14.31 -3.05 4.14
C VAL A 61 -14.14 -1.57 3.85
N SER A 62 -15.24 -0.82 3.73
CA SER A 62 -15.21 0.61 3.42
C SER A 62 -14.45 1.37 4.49
N ASP A 63 -14.84 1.18 5.76
CA ASP A 63 -14.22 1.83 6.91
C ASP A 63 -12.72 1.55 7.02
N ILE A 64 -12.29 0.30 6.76
CA ILE A 64 -10.87 -0.08 6.76
C ILE A 64 -10.13 0.62 5.63
N ARG A 65 -10.68 0.65 4.42
CA ARG A 65 -10.06 1.30 3.26
C ARG A 65 -9.90 2.79 3.47
N ASP A 66 -10.96 3.45 3.95
CA ASP A 66 -10.95 4.88 4.26
C ASP A 66 -9.90 5.21 5.32
N ARG A 67 -9.79 4.36 6.35
CA ARG A 67 -8.80 4.55 7.42
C ARG A 67 -7.36 4.33 6.94
N LEU A 68 -7.12 3.36 6.07
CA LEU A 68 -5.80 3.14 5.45
C LEU A 68 -5.40 4.30 4.53
N ALA A 69 -6.35 4.83 3.76
CA ALA A 69 -6.14 6.02 2.94
C ALA A 69 -5.78 7.23 3.79
N LEU A 70 -6.51 7.47 4.89
CA LEU A 70 -6.20 8.53 5.86
C LEU A 70 -4.78 8.40 6.43
N TYR A 71 -4.36 7.20 6.83
CA TYR A 71 -3.01 6.98 7.36
C TYR A 71 -1.92 7.27 6.31
N ARG A 72 -2.17 6.94 5.05
CA ARG A 72 -1.25 7.29 3.96
C ARG A 72 -1.12 8.81 3.80
N GLU A 73 -2.23 9.54 3.83
CA GLU A 73 -2.22 11.00 3.72
C GLU A 73 -1.48 11.66 4.89
N GLN A 74 -1.71 11.20 6.12
CA GLN A 74 -1.01 11.67 7.30
C GLN A 74 0.50 11.40 7.22
N PHE A 75 0.89 10.20 6.79
CA PHE A 75 2.30 9.84 6.61
C PHE A 75 2.99 10.76 5.60
N ASN A 76 2.36 11.01 4.46
CA ASN A 76 2.89 11.89 3.42
C ASN A 76 3.00 13.35 3.90
N SER A 77 1.99 13.83 4.64
CA SER A 77 1.98 15.18 5.20
C SER A 77 3.09 15.37 6.25
N SER A 78 3.30 14.40 7.13
CA SER A 78 4.39 14.42 8.12
C SER A 78 5.76 14.45 7.44
N LYS A 79 5.96 13.65 6.39
CA LYS A 79 7.19 13.65 5.59
C LYS A 79 7.46 15.02 4.95
N LYS A 80 6.42 15.66 4.41
CA LYS A 80 6.50 17.01 3.83
C LYS A 80 6.91 18.06 4.87
N ASN A 81 6.28 18.05 6.04
CA ASN A 81 6.57 19.01 7.11
C ASN A 81 8.02 18.88 7.63
N ASN A 82 8.53 17.65 7.77
CA ASN A 82 9.93 17.42 8.16
C ASN A 82 10.93 17.95 7.11
N LEU A 83 10.62 17.84 5.82
CA LEU A 83 11.43 18.39 4.73
C LEU A 83 11.44 19.92 4.72
N GLU A 84 10.34 20.58 5.09
CA GLU A 84 10.26 22.04 5.21
C GLU A 84 10.98 22.55 6.47
N SER A 85 10.99 21.80 7.57
CA SER A 85 11.73 22.19 8.80
C SER A 85 13.26 22.09 8.70
N LEU A 86 13.77 21.44 7.64
CA LEU A 86 15.20 21.28 7.37
C LEU A 86 15.77 22.34 6.41
N ARG A 87 14.93 23.28 5.95
CA ARG A 87 15.31 24.42 5.10
C ARG A 87 15.33 25.71 5.91
#